data_AF-A0A451ADZ6-F1
#
_entry.id   AF-A0A451ADZ6-F1
#
_cell.length_a   1.000
_cell.length_b   1.000
_cell.length_c   1.000
_cell.angle_alpha   90.00
_cell.angle_beta   90.00
_cell.angle_gamma   90.00
#
_symmetry.space_group_name_H-M   'P 1'
#
loop_
_entity.id
_entity.type
_entity.pdbx_description
1 polymer ?
#
loop_
_entity_poly.entity_id
_entity_poly.type
_entity_poly.pdbx_seq_one_letter_code
_entity_poly.pdbx_strand_id
1 'polypeptide(L)'
;HLSDRLFEVETVNGKTVFLYILVEHKSTPDKKVGWQLLRYIVEILKRWVEENPKWDHLPAIVPFLFYNGEEEWRIPPEFLHLVDAEEDWRPYLLNFRFPVLDLGTIPDTELSGDERLRARLLAMKYATRKEKQLAIRERLIEALKEAPEDLLPIVHYLISAYIYDEQTLRG
;
A
#
# COMPACT_ATOMS: atom_id res chain seq x y z
N HIS A 1 -3.73 2.57 13.76
CA HIS A 1 -3.20 1.20 13.62
C HIS A 1 -3.48 0.69 12.21
N LEU A 2 -2.49 -0.01 11.65
CA LEU A 2 -2.13 -0.03 10.23
C LEU A 2 -3.17 -0.66 9.29
N SER A 3 -3.36 -0.02 8.13
CA SER A 3 -4.20 -0.46 7.01
C SER A 3 -3.56 -1.57 6.19
N ASP A 4 -2.50 -2.20 6.69
CA ASP A 4 -1.87 -3.34 6.05
C ASP A 4 -2.72 -4.60 6.18
N ARG A 5 -2.63 -5.46 5.16
CA ARG A 5 -3.48 -6.63 5.02
C ARG A 5 -2.69 -7.79 4.43
N LEU A 6 -2.84 -8.95 5.05
CA LEU A 6 -2.37 -10.22 4.54
C LEU A 6 -3.56 -10.97 3.96
N PHE A 7 -3.46 -11.38 2.71
CA PHE A 7 -4.44 -12.23 2.04
C PHE A 7 -3.80 -13.55 1.68
N GLU A 8 -4.52 -14.64 1.91
CA GLU A 8 -4.20 -15.93 1.32
C GLU A 8 -4.96 -16.04 0.00
N VAL A 9 -4.24 -16.27 -1.09
CA VAL A 9 -4.81 -16.36 -2.43
C VAL A 9 -4.32 -17.62 -3.14
N GLU A 10 -5.13 -18.14 -4.04
CA GLU A 10 -4.77 -19.24 -4.91
C GLU A 10 -4.37 -18.68 -6.29
N THR A 11 -3.22 -19.12 -6.79
CA THR A 11 -2.80 -18.79 -8.16
C THR A 11 -3.63 -19.55 -9.19
N VAL A 12 -3.62 -19.09 -10.45
CA VAL A 12 -4.27 -19.79 -11.58
C VAL A 12 -3.80 -21.24 -11.76
N ASN A 13 -2.68 -21.62 -11.15
CA ASN A 13 -2.10 -22.95 -11.17
C ASN A 13 -2.30 -23.73 -9.84
N GLY A 14 -3.20 -23.26 -8.96
CA GLY A 14 -3.55 -23.97 -7.72
C GLY A 14 -2.55 -23.87 -6.57
N LYS A 15 -1.55 -22.98 -6.65
CA LYS A 15 -0.60 -22.75 -5.55
C LYS A 15 -1.09 -21.66 -4.60
N THR A 16 -1.03 -21.91 -3.30
CA THR A 16 -1.23 -20.91 -2.25
C THR A 16 -0.11 -19.88 -2.24
N VAL A 17 -0.49 -18.60 -2.21
CA VAL A 17 0.41 -17.45 -2.11
C VAL A 17 -0.16 -16.48 -1.09
N PHE A 18 0.69 -15.89 -0.27
CA PHE A 18 0.31 -14.78 0.59
C PHE A 18 0.57 -13.44 -0.11
N LEU A 19 -0.46 -12.63 -0.27
CA LEU A 19 -0.35 -11.25 -0.75
C LEU A 19 -0.35 -10.32 0.46
N TYR A 20 0.78 -9.66 0.72
CA TYR A 20 0.90 -8.66 1.78
C TYR A 20 0.81 -7.26 1.18
N ILE A 21 -0.28 -6.55 1.47
CA ILE A 21 -0.51 -5.18 1.02
C ILE A 21 -0.09 -4.23 2.14
N LEU A 22 0.95 -3.45 1.87
CA LEU A 22 1.35 -2.30 2.68
C LEU A 22 0.69 -1.05 2.08
N VAL A 23 -0.10 -0.35 2.89
CA VAL A 23 -0.71 0.92 2.47
C VAL A 23 0.07 2.08 3.07
N GLU A 24 0.67 2.91 2.22
CA GLU A 24 1.48 4.06 2.61
C GLU A 24 0.74 5.36 2.28
N HIS A 25 0.41 6.10 3.34
CA HIS A 25 -0.40 7.32 3.30
C HIS A 25 0.44 8.60 3.52
N LYS A 26 1.76 8.49 3.69
CA LYS A 26 2.62 9.67 3.83
C LYS A 26 2.60 10.52 2.57
N SER A 27 2.56 11.84 2.76
CA SER A 27 2.63 12.83 1.68
C SER A 27 3.88 12.64 0.81
N THR A 28 5.01 12.34 1.44
CA THR A 28 6.29 12.05 0.77
C THR A 28 6.62 10.55 0.78
N PRO A 29 7.21 10.00 -0.31
CA PRO A 29 7.65 8.61 -0.36
C PRO A 29 8.67 8.29 0.75
N ASP A 30 8.38 7.30 1.58
CA ASP A 30 9.31 6.84 2.60
C ASP A 30 10.36 5.90 1.99
N LYS A 31 11.62 6.36 2.00
CA LYS A 31 12.77 5.60 1.49
C LYS A 31 12.95 4.26 2.19
N LYS A 32 12.43 4.08 3.40
CA LYS A 32 12.56 2.88 4.22
C LYS A 32 11.43 1.86 4.03
N VAL A 33 10.54 2.03 3.06
CA VAL A 33 9.46 1.07 2.78
C VAL A 33 10.00 -0.36 2.56
N GLY A 34 11.13 -0.52 1.86
CA GLY A 34 11.76 -1.83 1.68
C GLY A 34 12.10 -2.53 3.00
N TRP A 35 12.56 -1.78 4.00
CA TRP A 35 12.85 -2.31 5.34
C TRP A 35 11.57 -2.73 6.07
N GLN A 36 10.50 -1.93 5.94
CA GLN A 36 9.20 -2.27 6.50
C GLN A 36 8.65 -3.56 5.89
N LEU A 37 8.68 -3.69 4.55
CA LEU A 37 8.25 -4.90 3.84
C LEU A 37 9.04 -6.13 4.29
N LEU A 38 10.37 -6.02 4.41
CA LEU A 38 11.20 -7.13 4.89
C LEU A 38 10.78 -7.59 6.28
N ARG A 39 10.59 -6.65 7.22
CA ARG A 39 10.15 -6.98 8.58
C ARG A 39 8.84 -7.75 8.56
N TYR A 40 7.85 -7.31 7.78
CA TYR A 40 6.57 -8.01 7.70
C TYR A 40 6.67 -9.39 7.08
N ILE A 41 7.44 -9.54 5.99
CA ILE A 41 7.71 -10.85 5.39
C ILE A 41 8.28 -11.81 6.44
N VAL A 42 9.28 -11.35 7.21
CA VAL A 42 9.90 -12.15 8.26
C VAL A 42 8.89 -12.54 9.35
N GLU A 43 8.06 -11.60 9.82
CA GLU A 43 7.06 -11.89 10.85
C GLU A 43 5.97 -12.87 10.36
N ILE A 44 5.54 -12.75 9.10
CA ILE A 44 4.61 -13.70 8.48
C ILE A 44 5.23 -15.10 8.42
N LEU A 45 6.48 -15.21 7.97
CA LEU A 45 7.18 -16.49 7.87
C LEU A 45 7.42 -17.14 9.22
N LYS A 46 7.80 -16.37 10.25
CA LYS A 46 7.98 -16.88 11.62
C LYS A 46 6.70 -17.55 12.11
N ARG A 47 5.58 -16.83 12.03
CA ARG A 47 4.27 -17.35 12.44
C ARG A 47 3.88 -18.59 11.64
N TRP A 48 4.08 -18.56 10.32
CA TRP A 48 3.73 -19.69 9.47
C TRP A 48 4.56 -20.94 9.81
N VAL A 49 5.85 -20.80 10.11
CA VAL A 49 6.72 -21.91 10.51
C VAL A 49 6.28 -22.52 11.85
N GLU A 50 5.86 -21.69 12.81
CA GLU A 50 5.32 -22.15 14.10
C GLU A 50 4.04 -22.98 13.91
N GLU A 51 3.17 -22.55 12.99
CA GLU A 51 1.91 -23.23 12.66
C GLU A 51 2.12 -24.49 11.79
N ASN A 52 3.26 -24.62 11.10
CA ASN A 52 3.54 -25.69 10.14
C ASN A 52 4.87 -26.43 10.44
N PRO A 53 5.02 -27.14 11.57
CA PRO A 53 6.32 -27.65 12.05
C PRO A 53 7.00 -28.72 11.18
N LYS A 54 6.33 -29.22 10.13
CA LYS A 54 6.85 -30.24 9.19
C LYS A 54 6.99 -29.69 7.77
N TRP A 55 7.31 -28.41 7.64
CA TRP A 55 7.42 -27.75 6.34
C TRP A 55 8.68 -28.19 5.57
N ASP A 56 8.54 -28.43 4.25
CA ASP A 56 9.67 -28.66 3.33
C ASP A 56 10.05 -27.38 2.56
N HIS A 57 9.07 -26.50 2.33
CA HIS A 57 9.22 -25.22 1.65
C HIS A 57 8.47 -24.11 2.40
N LEU A 58 9.01 -22.89 2.36
CA LEU A 58 8.32 -21.71 2.84
C LEU A 58 7.21 -21.30 1.85
N PRO A 59 6.12 -20.68 2.33
CA PRO A 59 5.09 -20.17 1.46
C PRO A 59 5.61 -18.98 0.65
N ALA A 60 5.09 -18.82 -0.56
CA ALA A 60 5.36 -17.64 -1.36
C ALA A 60 4.66 -16.42 -0.72
N ILE A 61 5.40 -15.33 -0.55
CA ILE A 61 4.86 -14.04 -0.09
C ILE A 61 5.16 -12.99 -1.14
N VAL A 62 4.12 -12.32 -1.64
CA VAL A 62 4.23 -11.19 -2.56
C VAL A 62 3.95 -9.91 -1.77
N PRO A 63 4.98 -9.10 -1.45
CA PRO A 63 4.76 -7.76 -0.94
C PRO A 63 4.23 -6.84 -2.05
N PHE A 64 3.22 -6.04 -1.72
CA PHE A 64 2.61 -5.06 -2.62
C PHE A 64 2.47 -3.73 -1.89
N LEU A 65 2.97 -2.66 -2.50
CA LEU A 65 2.83 -1.31 -1.97
C LEU A 65 1.66 -0.60 -2.62
N PHE A 66 0.67 -0.24 -1.82
CA PHE A 66 -0.40 0.68 -2.20
C PHE A 66 -0.02 2.08 -1.73
N TYR A 67 0.28 2.97 -2.67
CA TYR A 67 0.76 4.32 -2.39
C TYR A 67 -0.26 5.36 -2.81
N ASN A 68 -0.60 6.27 -1.90
CA ASN A 68 -1.50 7.39 -2.16
C ASN A 68 -0.99 8.70 -1.54
N GLY A 69 0.32 8.90 -1.60
CA GLY A 69 0.95 10.15 -1.17
C GLY A 69 0.68 11.32 -2.11
N GLU A 70 1.15 12.49 -1.70
CA GLU A 70 0.97 13.72 -2.45
C GLU A 70 1.89 13.78 -3.68
N GLU A 71 3.16 13.44 -3.47
CA GLU A 71 4.16 13.33 -4.51
C GLU A 71 4.02 12.01 -5.28
N GLU A 72 4.61 11.95 -6.47
CA GLU A 72 4.71 10.71 -7.24
C GLU A 72 5.78 9.79 -6.64
N TRP A 73 5.53 8.47 -6.69
CA TRP A 73 6.50 7.49 -6.24
C TRP A 73 7.76 7.47 -7.12
N ARG A 74 8.93 7.74 -6.52
CA ARG A 74 10.22 7.82 -7.24
C ARG A 74 11.32 6.90 -6.68
N ILE A 75 10.98 6.03 -5.73
CA ILE A 75 11.93 5.11 -5.10
C ILE A 75 11.97 3.81 -5.91
N PRO A 76 13.15 3.27 -6.24
CA PRO A 76 13.26 1.95 -6.89
C PRO A 76 12.51 0.87 -6.08
N PRO A 77 11.61 0.10 -6.71
CA PRO A 77 10.75 -0.87 -6.02
C PRO A 77 11.47 -2.20 -5.73
N GLU A 78 12.64 -2.11 -5.10
CA GLU A 78 13.47 -3.25 -4.73
C GLU A 78 14.21 -3.01 -3.41
N PHE A 79 14.41 -4.08 -2.63
CA PHE A 79 15.04 -3.98 -1.32
C PHE A 79 16.50 -3.51 -1.40
N LEU A 80 17.21 -3.93 -2.43
CA LEU A 80 18.63 -3.60 -2.60
C LEU A 80 18.91 -2.10 -2.69
N HIS A 81 17.91 -1.27 -3.02
CA HIS A 81 18.02 0.19 -2.95
C HIS A 81 18.44 0.71 -1.56
N LEU A 82 18.18 -0.07 -0.50
CA LEU A 82 18.54 0.28 0.88
C LEU A 82 19.93 -0.20 1.30
N VAL A 83 20.60 -1.00 0.49
CA VAL A 83 21.85 -1.67 0.86
C VAL A 83 23.02 -0.91 0.25
N ASP A 84 23.91 -0.45 1.12
CA ASP A 84 25.19 0.13 0.72
C ASP A 84 26.21 -1.00 0.54
N ALA A 85 26.45 -1.39 -0.71
CA ALA A 85 27.36 -2.48 -1.06
C ALA A 85 27.97 -2.30 -2.45
N GLU A 86 29.13 -2.94 -2.66
CA GLU A 86 29.81 -3.01 -3.96
C GLU A 86 28.98 -3.81 -4.98
N GLU A 87 29.12 -3.46 -6.26
CA GLU A 87 28.41 -4.10 -7.38
C GLU A 87 28.65 -5.61 -7.44
N ASP A 88 29.89 -6.03 -7.22
CA ASP A 88 30.31 -7.44 -7.30
C ASP A 88 29.62 -8.32 -6.24
N TRP A 89 29.07 -7.71 -5.19
CA TRP A 89 28.41 -8.42 -4.10
C TRP A 89 26.94 -8.70 -4.38
N ARG A 90 26.33 -8.05 -5.39
CA ARG A 90 24.87 -8.15 -5.66
C ARG A 90 24.30 -9.56 -5.70
N PRO A 91 24.96 -10.58 -6.30
CA PRO A 91 24.44 -11.95 -6.32
C PRO A 91 24.30 -12.61 -4.94
N TYR A 92 25.02 -12.10 -3.93
CA TYR A 92 25.04 -12.65 -2.57
C TYR A 92 24.13 -11.90 -1.60
N LEU A 93 23.55 -10.78 -2.03
CA LEU A 93 22.72 -9.91 -1.19
C LEU A 93 21.24 -10.29 -1.31
N LEU A 94 20.50 -10.08 -0.21
CA LEU A 94 19.05 -10.16 -0.24
C LEU A 94 18.51 -9.06 -1.15
N ASN A 95 17.78 -9.44 -2.20
CA ASN A 95 17.03 -8.50 -3.01
C ASN A 95 15.69 -9.11 -3.43
N PHE A 96 14.61 -8.52 -2.93
CA PHE A 96 13.27 -8.79 -3.45
C PHE A 96 12.71 -7.53 -4.09
N ARG A 97 11.85 -7.72 -5.08
CA ARG A 97 11.09 -6.66 -5.73
C ARG A 97 9.66 -6.67 -5.25
N PHE A 98 9.01 -5.52 -5.29
CA PHE A 98 7.63 -5.37 -4.87
C PHE A 98 6.88 -4.47 -5.86
N PRO A 99 5.67 -4.83 -6.31
CA PRO A 99 4.88 -3.90 -7.12
C PRO A 99 4.47 -2.68 -6.30
N VAL A 100 4.39 -1.54 -6.97
CA VAL A 100 3.87 -0.28 -6.40
C VAL A 100 2.67 0.15 -7.22
N LEU A 101 1.55 0.36 -6.55
CA LEU A 101 0.37 1.01 -7.10
C LEU A 101 0.31 2.44 -6.58
N ASP A 102 0.76 3.38 -7.40
CA ASP A 102 0.64 4.81 -7.12
C ASP A 102 -0.73 5.33 -7.62
N LEU A 103 -1.64 5.64 -6.70
CA LEU A 103 -2.95 6.20 -7.06
C LEU A 103 -2.84 7.58 -7.72
N GLY A 104 -1.75 8.31 -7.51
CA GLY A 104 -1.49 9.60 -8.14
C GLY A 104 -1.38 9.55 -9.65
N THR A 105 -0.83 8.46 -10.17
CA THR A 105 -0.57 8.31 -11.60
C THR A 105 -1.79 7.80 -12.37
N ILE A 106 -2.79 7.24 -11.68
CA ILE A 106 -4.00 6.68 -12.30
C ILE A 106 -5.03 7.79 -12.51
N PRO A 107 -5.53 8.04 -13.73
CA PRO A 107 -6.61 9.00 -13.97
C PRO A 107 -7.86 8.70 -13.15
N ASP A 108 -8.59 9.74 -12.69
CA ASP A 108 -9.77 9.56 -11.83
C ASP A 108 -10.85 8.66 -12.48
N THR A 109 -10.99 8.74 -13.80
CA THR A 109 -11.92 7.95 -14.61
C THR A 109 -11.54 6.48 -14.74
N GLU A 110 -10.27 6.14 -14.47
CA GLU A 110 -9.72 4.80 -14.62
C GLU A 110 -9.54 4.09 -13.27
N LEU A 111 -9.88 4.75 -12.16
CA LEU A 111 -9.70 4.18 -10.82
C LEU A 111 -10.45 2.86 -10.62
N SER A 112 -11.72 2.78 -11.06
CA SER A 112 -12.52 1.57 -10.98
C SER A 112 -13.82 1.69 -11.78
N GLY A 113 -14.23 0.59 -12.42
CA GLY A 113 -15.57 0.44 -12.99
C GLY A 113 -16.67 0.30 -11.91
N ASP A 114 -16.35 -0.37 -10.80
CA ASP A 114 -17.22 -0.44 -9.62
C ASP A 114 -17.28 0.92 -8.92
N GLU A 115 -18.50 1.40 -8.69
CA GLU A 115 -18.80 2.77 -8.24
C GLU A 115 -18.38 2.99 -6.79
N ARG A 116 -18.59 1.99 -5.94
CA ARG A 116 -18.22 2.03 -4.52
C ARG A 116 -16.72 2.05 -4.35
N LEU A 117 -16.02 1.17 -5.06
CA LEU A 117 -14.56 1.14 -5.07
C LEU A 117 -14.00 2.44 -5.65
N ARG A 118 -14.60 2.97 -6.73
CA ARG A 118 -14.20 4.25 -7.32
C ARG A 118 -14.31 5.39 -6.30
N ALA A 119 -15.42 5.49 -5.57
CA ALA A 119 -15.60 6.51 -4.52
C ALA A 119 -14.54 6.41 -3.42
N ARG A 120 -14.25 5.19 -2.95
CA ARG A 120 -13.22 4.93 -1.94
C ARG A 120 -11.82 5.29 -2.43
N LEU A 121 -11.46 4.84 -3.64
CA LEU A 121 -10.16 5.13 -4.25
C LEU A 121 -9.98 6.63 -4.50
N LEU A 122 -11.04 7.33 -4.91
CA LEU A 122 -11.01 8.78 -5.08
C LEU A 122 -10.75 9.48 -3.76
N ALA A 123 -11.45 9.09 -2.69
CA ALA A 123 -11.19 9.62 -1.35
C ALA A 123 -9.75 9.37 -0.90
N MET A 124 -9.23 8.14 -1.07
CA MET A 124 -7.85 7.79 -0.76
C MET A 124 -6.85 8.60 -1.57
N LYS A 125 -7.08 8.76 -2.87
CA LYS A 125 -6.19 9.48 -3.79
C LYS A 125 -5.98 10.95 -3.39
N TYR A 126 -6.99 11.60 -2.81
CA TYR A 126 -6.94 13.03 -2.49
C TYR A 126 -6.82 13.33 -0.99
N ALA A 127 -6.91 12.32 -0.11
CA ALA A 127 -6.81 12.50 1.33
C ALA A 127 -5.52 13.19 1.79
N THR A 128 -4.41 12.97 1.08
CA THR A 128 -3.08 13.52 1.39
C THR A 128 -2.75 14.79 0.60
N ARG A 129 -3.60 15.19 -0.37
CA ARG A 129 -3.33 16.26 -1.36
C ARG A 129 -4.12 17.53 -1.07
N LYS A 130 -3.73 18.26 -0.01
CA LYS A 130 -4.49 19.39 0.55
C LYS A 130 -4.96 20.41 -0.49
N GLU A 131 -4.07 20.82 -1.40
CA GLU A 131 -4.38 21.84 -2.40
C GLU A 131 -5.44 21.37 -3.42
N LYS A 132 -5.57 20.06 -3.63
CA LYS A 132 -6.49 19.46 -4.62
C LYS A 132 -7.81 19.00 -4.01
N GLN A 133 -7.95 18.99 -2.69
CA GLN A 133 -9.14 18.49 -1.99
C GLN A 133 -10.41 19.29 -2.32
N LEU A 134 -10.30 20.62 -2.36
CA LEU A 134 -11.45 21.45 -2.71
C LEU A 134 -11.88 21.22 -4.16
N ALA A 135 -10.91 21.01 -5.06
CA ALA A 135 -11.15 20.79 -6.48
C ALA A 135 -11.79 19.43 -6.80
N ILE A 136 -11.73 18.46 -5.88
CA ILE A 136 -12.37 17.15 -6.04
C ILE A 136 -13.71 17.03 -5.32
N ARG A 137 -14.12 18.02 -4.51
CA ARG A 137 -15.33 17.95 -3.68
C ARG A 137 -16.58 17.54 -4.48
N GLU A 138 -16.84 18.21 -5.59
CA GLU A 138 -18.03 17.91 -6.43
C GLU A 138 -17.97 16.49 -7.01
N ARG A 139 -16.80 16.07 -7.49
CA ARG A 139 -16.58 14.71 -8.00
C ARG A 139 -16.73 13.65 -6.93
N LEU A 140 -16.26 13.91 -5.70
CA LEU A 140 -16.44 13.00 -4.58
C LEU A 140 -17.90 12.91 -4.14
N ILE A 141 -18.62 14.04 -4.11
CA ILE A 141 -20.07 14.06 -3.85
C ILE A 141 -20.80 13.23 -4.91
N GLU A 142 -20.47 13.39 -6.19
CA GLU A 142 -21.08 12.62 -7.27
C GLU A 142 -20.80 11.12 -7.11
N ALA A 143 -19.54 10.74 -6.86
CA ALA A 143 -19.18 9.35 -6.61
C ALA A 143 -19.91 8.76 -5.39
N LEU A 144 -20.20 9.57 -4.37
CA LEU A 144 -20.93 9.16 -3.17
C LEU A 144 -22.44 9.05 -3.39
N LYS A 145 -23.03 9.73 -4.38
CA LYS A 145 -24.46 9.53 -4.72
C LYS A 145 -24.71 8.11 -5.24
N GLU A 146 -23.77 7.61 -6.03
CA GLU A 146 -23.78 6.24 -6.55
C GLU A 146 -23.35 5.20 -5.49
N ALA A 147 -22.72 5.65 -4.39
CA ALA A 147 -22.25 4.81 -3.29
C ALA A 147 -22.60 5.39 -1.90
N PRO A 148 -23.89 5.57 -1.56
CA PRO A 148 -24.29 6.31 -0.35
C PRO A 148 -23.87 5.60 0.95
N GLU A 149 -23.77 4.27 0.93
CA GLU A 149 -23.30 3.50 2.08
C GLU A 149 -21.82 3.75 2.42
N ASP A 150 -21.03 4.27 1.47
CA ASP A 150 -19.62 4.56 1.66
C ASP A 150 -19.34 5.95 2.23
N LEU A 151 -20.38 6.77 2.43
CA LEU A 151 -20.25 8.11 2.99
C LEU A 151 -19.58 8.10 4.37
N LEU A 152 -20.10 7.32 5.32
CA LEU A 152 -19.56 7.27 6.68
C LEU A 152 -18.14 6.69 6.72
N PRO A 153 -17.83 5.55 6.07
CA PRO A 153 -16.46 5.04 5.97
C PRO A 153 -15.48 6.05 5.36
N ILE A 154 -15.87 6.74 4.29
CA ILE A 154 -15.01 7.73 3.62
C ILE A 154 -14.77 8.94 4.52
N VAL A 155 -15.79 9.47 5.19
CA VAL A 155 -15.62 10.60 6.13
C VAL A 155 -14.70 10.21 7.28
N HIS A 156 -14.88 9.02 7.88
CA HIS A 156 -14.01 8.51 8.93
C HIS A 156 -12.55 8.36 8.46
N TYR A 157 -12.36 7.83 7.26
CA TYR A 157 -11.04 7.69 6.65
C TYR A 157 -10.37 9.06 6.45
N LEU A 158 -11.10 10.01 5.86
CA LEU A 158 -10.60 11.37 5.61
C LEU A 158 -10.19 12.05 6.91
N ILE A 159 -11.06 12.06 7.94
CA ILE A 159 -10.74 12.62 9.27
C ILE A 159 -9.48 11.98 9.86
N SER A 160 -9.37 10.66 9.77
CA SER A 160 -8.18 9.95 10.27
C SER A 160 -6.92 10.42 9.56
N ALA A 161 -6.94 10.48 8.22
CA ALA A 161 -5.82 10.93 7.41
C ALA A 161 -5.38 12.37 7.75
N TYR A 162 -6.32 13.28 8.04
CA TYR A 162 -6.01 14.64 8.46
C TYR A 162 -5.36 14.74 9.85
N ILE A 163 -5.80 13.92 10.81
CA ILE A 163 -5.24 13.92 12.18
C ILE A 163 -3.79 13.38 12.18
N TYR A 164 -3.46 12.44 11.29
CA TYR A 164 -2.08 11.94 11.16
C TYR A 164 -1.10 13.01 10.66
N ASP A 165 -1.57 13.98 9.88
CA ASP A 165 -0.69 15.01 9.33
C ASP A 165 -0.33 16.09 10.38
N GLU A 166 -1.22 16.43 11.33
CA GLU A 166 -0.89 17.35 12.43
C GLU A 166 0.07 16.75 13.47
N GLN A 167 0.03 15.43 13.71
CA GLN A 167 0.93 14.78 14.67
C GLN A 167 2.36 14.59 14.16
N THR A 168 2.60 14.70 12.85
CA THR A 168 3.94 14.55 12.26
C THR A 168 4.80 15.83 12.38
N LEU A 169 4.24 16.94 12.88
CA LEU A 169 4.93 18.21 13.14
C LEU A 169 5.55 18.32 14.56
N ARG A 170 5.49 17.27 15.38
CA ARG A 170 6.07 17.25 16.76
C ARG A 170 7.09 16.14 17.00
N GLY A 171 7.78 15.67 15.96
CA GLY A 171 8.91 14.73 16.05
C GLY A 171 10.20 15.36 15.59
#